data_AF-A0A081C7G4-F1
#
_entry.id   AF-A0A081C7G4-F1
#
_cell.length_a   1.000
_cell.length_b   1.000
_cell.length_c   1.000
_cell.angle_alpha   90.00
_cell.angle_beta   90.00
_cell.angle_gamma   90.00
#
_symmetry.space_group_name_H-M   'P 1'
#
loop_
_entity.id
_entity.type
_entity.pdbx_description
1 polymer ?
#
loop_
_entity_poly.entity_id
_entity_poly.type
_entity_poly.pdbx_seq_one_letter_code
_entity_poly.pdbx_strand_id
1 'polypeptide(L)'
;MPAQKPLYKLVFDGKIREGEDLRQVKARLSALFRTDEKTIDRLFQNPSTVVKHGLTQQEVARYQQAIEKTGMICRILKERPQAQVNAKKTKICPRCGLEQEAERSDCMRCGIVFARFHSQSERQRKGDEERSVGQTHEDDMDQEKQEEEEYTGPLSVEREGWWSLTGGAVITAIVMLIPFLNYIFSYLIVLVHELGHTVCHWVFGYPSIPAFDFVYGGGVAIHQDRQMILLAVIYLCFVYLFYLFRRNLPTMVILAVVAVSYSLAVFTPIHEVISLFMGHGFELIFAAIFLYRAISGSAVIIAVERPLYGFLGMFIEFRAIGFAYRLMTSQDYRADYEAAKGGGHWMDFSRIAEEYLRVDLSVVAGLFLICCLMPPVVAFLAYRYQTSWMFTLSKLLSPEPE
;
A
#
# COMPACT_ATOMS: atom_id res chain seq x y z
N MET A 1 -16.77 8.08 -37.78
CA MET A 1 -15.37 8.28 -37.34
C MET A 1 -14.67 9.16 -38.36
N PRO A 2 -14.16 10.35 -38.02
CA PRO A 2 -13.42 11.16 -38.99
C PRO A 2 -12.03 10.53 -39.23
N ALA A 3 -11.66 10.35 -40.50
CA ALA A 3 -10.37 9.82 -40.92
C ALA A 3 -9.22 10.72 -40.43
N GLN A 4 -8.27 10.16 -39.68
CA GLN A 4 -7.07 10.88 -39.23
C GLN A 4 -6.21 11.26 -40.44
N LYS A 5 -5.85 12.55 -40.56
CA LYS A 5 -4.90 13.02 -41.56
C LYS A 5 -3.49 12.51 -41.22
N PRO A 6 -2.69 12.04 -42.19
CA PRO A 6 -1.34 11.53 -41.92
C PRO A 6 -0.41 12.66 -41.47
N LEU A 7 0.32 12.43 -40.38
CA LEU A 7 1.35 13.31 -39.86
C LEU A 7 2.72 12.94 -40.44
N TYR A 8 3.65 13.89 -40.41
CA TYR A 8 5.00 13.77 -40.95
C TYR A 8 6.02 14.27 -39.90
N LYS A 9 7.23 13.71 -39.95
CA LYS A 9 8.39 14.19 -39.19
C LYS A 9 9.55 14.57 -40.09
N LEU A 10 10.34 15.53 -39.63
CA LEU A 10 11.56 15.99 -40.27
C LEU A 10 12.77 15.43 -39.53
N VAL A 11 13.63 14.69 -40.23
CA VAL A 11 14.81 14.03 -39.68
C VAL A 11 16.07 14.63 -40.30
N PHE A 12 17.05 14.94 -39.47
CA PHE A 12 18.36 15.42 -39.89
C PHE A 12 19.26 14.24 -40.31
N ASP A 13 19.83 14.29 -41.52
CA ASP A 13 20.62 13.20 -42.12
C ASP A 13 22.12 13.27 -41.75
N GLY A 14 22.52 14.14 -40.82
CA GLY A 14 23.93 14.30 -40.43
C GLY A 14 24.80 14.98 -41.49
N LYS A 15 24.23 15.41 -42.62
CA LYS A 15 24.95 15.96 -43.78
C LYS A 15 24.64 17.44 -44.00
N ILE A 16 25.63 18.17 -44.47
CA ILE A 16 25.50 19.54 -44.97
C ILE A 16 25.54 19.54 -46.50
N ARG A 17 25.01 20.60 -47.11
CA ARG A 17 25.04 20.80 -48.57
C ARG A 17 26.49 20.94 -49.04
N GLU A 18 26.77 20.36 -50.21
CA GLU A 18 28.08 20.38 -50.83
C GLU A 18 28.56 21.83 -51.06
N GLY A 19 29.79 22.15 -50.63
CA GLY A 19 30.37 23.50 -50.71
C GLY A 19 30.08 24.42 -49.52
N GLU A 20 29.27 24.02 -48.53
CA GLU A 20 29.04 24.80 -47.30
C GLU A 20 30.06 24.47 -46.22
N ASP A 21 30.46 25.48 -45.44
CA ASP A 21 31.34 25.30 -44.27
C ASP A 21 30.54 24.91 -43.03
N LEU A 22 30.97 23.85 -42.34
CA LEU A 22 30.28 23.29 -41.18
C LEU A 22 30.11 24.32 -40.03
N ARG A 23 31.09 25.21 -39.81
CA ARG A 23 30.99 26.24 -38.75
C ARG A 23 29.96 27.29 -39.12
N GLN A 24 29.93 27.71 -40.38
CA GLN A 24 28.92 28.67 -40.86
C GLN A 24 27.50 28.09 -40.80
N VAL A 25 27.32 26.82 -41.15
CA VAL A 25 26.01 26.14 -41.06
C VAL A 25 25.54 26.07 -39.59
N LYS A 26 26.42 25.73 -38.65
CA LYS A 26 26.10 25.70 -37.22
C LYS A 26 25.67 27.06 -36.67
N ALA A 27 26.35 28.14 -37.06
CA ALA A 27 25.98 29.50 -36.67
C ALA A 27 24.60 29.90 -37.21
N ARG A 28 24.31 29.59 -38.48
CA ARG A 28 22.99 29.85 -39.10
C ARG A 28 21.88 29.02 -38.42
N LEU A 29 22.15 27.78 -38.05
CA LEU A 29 21.21 26.92 -37.33
C LEU A 29 20.93 27.40 -35.90
N SER A 30 21.96 27.83 -35.17
CA SER A 30 21.84 28.44 -33.85
C SER A 30 20.92 29.68 -33.91
N ALA A 31 21.08 30.53 -34.93
CA ALA A 31 20.21 31.68 -35.14
C ALA A 31 18.77 31.29 -35.51
N LEU A 32 18.57 30.27 -36.36
CA LEU A 32 17.24 29.81 -36.78
C LEU A 32 16.44 29.20 -35.62
N PHE A 33 17.09 28.36 -34.80
CA PHE A 33 16.46 27.68 -33.67
C PHE A 33 16.46 28.50 -32.38
N ARG A 34 17.22 29.61 -32.34
CA ARG A 34 17.44 30.44 -31.15
C ARG A 34 18.01 29.62 -29.98
N THR A 35 18.99 28.78 -30.28
CA THR A 35 19.59 27.83 -29.33
C THR A 35 21.11 27.97 -29.33
N ASP A 36 21.76 27.64 -28.23
CA ASP A 36 23.20 27.70 -28.06
C ASP A 36 23.96 26.74 -29.00
N GLU A 37 25.18 27.13 -29.39
CA GLU A 37 26.01 26.40 -30.34
C GLU A 37 26.37 24.99 -29.85
N LYS A 38 26.47 24.78 -28.52
CA LYS A 38 26.73 23.46 -27.92
C LYS A 38 25.59 22.47 -28.14
N THR A 39 24.33 22.94 -28.17
CA THR A 39 23.17 22.09 -28.48
C THR A 39 23.13 21.74 -29.97
N ILE A 40 23.52 22.68 -30.84
CA ILE A 40 23.66 22.40 -32.28
C ILE A 40 24.82 21.42 -32.53
N ASP A 41 25.93 21.52 -31.80
CA ASP A 41 27.03 20.54 -31.90
C ASP A 41 26.58 19.11 -31.60
N ARG A 42 25.74 18.93 -30.57
CA ARG A 42 25.14 17.63 -30.23
C ARG A 42 24.22 17.09 -31.33
N LEU A 43 23.55 17.97 -32.07
CA LEU A 43 22.72 17.60 -33.23
C LEU A 43 23.57 17.00 -34.35
N PHE A 44 24.76 17.56 -34.61
CA PHE A 44 25.69 17.03 -35.62
C PHE A 44 26.42 15.76 -35.20
N GLN A 45 26.51 15.47 -33.89
CA GLN A 45 27.09 14.22 -33.38
C GLN A 45 26.18 13.00 -33.59
N ASN A 46 24.88 13.20 -33.83
CA ASN A 46 23.88 12.13 -33.95
C ASN A 46 23.19 12.18 -35.33
N PRO A 47 23.76 11.52 -36.36
CA PRO A 47 23.12 11.41 -37.67
C PRO A 47 21.82 10.60 -37.50
N SER A 48 20.67 11.18 -37.90
CA SER A 48 19.28 10.70 -37.66
C SER A 48 18.54 11.28 -36.45
N THR A 49 18.81 12.54 -36.08
CA THR A 49 18.01 13.23 -35.06
C THR A 49 16.69 13.77 -35.63
N VAL A 50 15.57 13.51 -34.95
CA VAL A 50 14.27 14.11 -35.30
C VAL A 50 14.28 15.59 -34.91
N VAL A 51 14.17 16.47 -35.89
CA VAL A 51 14.17 17.92 -35.67
C VAL A 51 12.79 18.40 -35.22
N LYS A 52 11.73 17.86 -35.82
CA LYS A 52 10.34 18.16 -35.47
C LYS A 52 9.39 17.07 -35.97
N HIS A 53 8.35 16.75 -35.19
CA HIS A 53 7.36 15.71 -35.49
C HIS A 53 5.92 16.26 -35.44
N GLY A 54 4.93 15.45 -35.84
CA GLY A 54 3.51 15.83 -35.77
C GLY A 54 3.10 16.94 -36.74
N LEU A 55 3.79 17.07 -37.87
CA LEU A 55 3.55 18.13 -38.86
C LEU A 55 2.61 17.65 -39.95
N THR A 56 1.71 18.51 -40.42
CA THR A 56 0.96 18.25 -41.65
C THR A 56 1.88 18.34 -42.87
N GLN A 57 1.44 17.83 -44.02
CA GLN A 57 2.23 17.85 -45.26
C GLN A 57 2.66 19.27 -45.68
N GLN A 58 1.81 20.28 -45.47
CA GLN A 58 2.15 21.67 -45.78
C GLN A 58 3.15 22.27 -44.78
N GLU A 59 2.99 21.96 -43.49
CA GLU A 59 3.90 22.45 -42.45
C GLU A 59 5.28 21.83 -42.58
N VAL A 60 5.39 20.52 -42.78
CA VAL A 60 6.68 19.84 -42.89
C VAL A 60 7.50 20.34 -44.08
N ALA A 61 6.85 20.65 -45.20
CA ALA A 61 7.50 21.24 -46.37
C ALA A 61 8.04 22.66 -46.07
N ARG A 62 7.27 23.47 -45.33
CA ARG A 62 7.69 24.81 -44.92
C ARG A 62 8.88 24.77 -43.95
N TYR A 63 8.88 23.82 -43.00
CA TYR A 63 10.00 23.62 -42.07
C TYR A 63 11.26 23.12 -42.79
N GLN A 64 11.13 22.17 -43.72
CA GLN A 64 12.25 21.68 -44.52
C GLN A 64 12.91 22.83 -45.28
N GLN A 65 12.14 23.68 -45.98
CA GLN A 65 12.68 24.81 -46.73
C GLN A 65 13.41 25.82 -45.83
N ALA A 66 12.89 26.11 -44.65
CA ALA A 66 13.54 27.04 -43.71
C ALA A 66 14.89 26.50 -43.22
N ILE A 67 14.96 25.18 -42.99
CA ILE A 67 16.14 24.52 -42.48
C ILE A 67 17.19 24.29 -43.58
N GLU A 68 16.78 23.90 -44.78
CA GLU A 68 17.70 23.72 -45.91
C GLU A 68 18.37 25.03 -46.37
N LYS A 69 17.75 26.18 -46.12
CA LYS A 69 18.36 27.51 -46.33
C LYS A 69 19.60 27.74 -45.45
N THR A 70 19.74 27.00 -44.35
CA THR A 70 20.93 27.09 -43.48
C THR A 70 22.11 26.28 -44.00
N GLY A 71 21.92 25.43 -45.03
CA GLY A 71 22.92 24.49 -45.54
C GLY A 71 22.79 23.08 -44.98
N MET A 72 21.79 22.80 -44.14
CA MET A 72 21.55 21.49 -43.52
C MET A 72 20.64 20.60 -44.40
N ILE A 73 20.97 19.31 -44.57
CA ILE A 73 20.13 18.37 -45.33
C ILE A 73 19.16 17.62 -44.40
N CYS A 74 17.87 17.68 -44.71
CA CYS A 74 16.81 17.00 -43.97
C CYS A 74 16.00 16.06 -44.85
N ARG A 75 15.40 15.03 -44.24
CA ARG A 75 14.49 14.10 -44.91
C ARG A 75 13.12 14.13 -44.25
N ILE A 76 12.06 14.18 -45.07
CA ILE A 76 10.67 14.03 -44.61
C ILE A 76 10.34 12.54 -44.53
N LEU A 77 9.82 12.09 -43.39
CA LEU A 77 9.28 10.75 -43.22
C LEU A 77 7.79 10.82 -42.85
N LYS A 78 6.97 9.99 -43.50
CA LYS A 78 5.56 9.78 -43.11
C LYS A 78 5.51 9.12 -41.74
N GLU A 79 4.82 9.72 -40.79
CA GLU A 79 4.48 9.08 -39.53
C GLU A 79 3.29 8.16 -39.78
N ARG A 80 3.45 6.85 -39.53
CA ARG A 80 2.29 5.98 -39.40
C ARG A 80 1.55 6.42 -38.13
N PRO A 81 0.20 6.35 -38.09
CA PRO A 81 -0.53 6.58 -36.85
C PRO A 81 -0.03 5.56 -35.83
N GLN A 82 0.88 6.01 -34.96
CA GLN A 82 1.39 5.23 -33.86
C GLN A 82 0.29 5.25 -32.82
N ALA A 83 -0.50 4.17 -32.78
CA ALA A 83 -0.96 3.67 -31.51
C ALA A 83 0.25 3.69 -30.56
N GLN A 84 0.10 4.36 -29.42
CA GLN A 84 1.14 4.53 -28.41
C GLN A 84 1.82 3.19 -28.13
N VAL A 85 2.99 2.98 -28.71
CA VAL A 85 3.97 2.05 -28.16
C VAL A 85 4.89 2.90 -27.30
N ASN A 86 4.32 3.44 -26.22
CA ASN A 86 5.07 3.41 -24.97
C ASN A 86 5.19 1.92 -24.66
N ALA A 87 6.28 1.29 -25.10
CA ALA A 87 6.72 0.10 -24.41
C ALA A 87 7.00 0.58 -22.98
N LYS A 88 6.01 0.43 -22.09
CA LYS A 88 6.20 0.57 -20.65
C LYS A 88 7.43 -0.28 -20.37
N LYS A 89 8.55 0.35 -20.01
CA LYS A 89 9.69 -0.42 -19.52
C LYS A 89 9.15 -1.18 -18.32
N THR A 90 9.06 -2.49 -18.45
CA THR A 90 8.69 -3.38 -17.36
C THR A 90 9.98 -3.85 -16.69
N LYS A 91 9.92 -4.02 -15.37
CA LYS A 91 10.94 -4.72 -14.61
C LYS A 91 10.29 -5.86 -13.86
N ILE A 92 11.00 -6.97 -13.79
CA ILE A 92 10.61 -8.14 -13.04
C ILE A 92 11.12 -7.96 -11.61
N CYS A 93 10.24 -8.15 -10.63
CA CYS A 93 10.64 -8.15 -9.24
C CYS A 93 11.59 -9.32 -8.95
N PRO A 94 12.84 -9.09 -8.50
CA PRO A 94 13.78 -10.17 -8.21
C PRO A 94 13.39 -11.01 -6.99
N ARG A 95 12.41 -10.56 -6.18
CA ARG A 95 11.87 -11.38 -5.07
C ARG A 95 10.67 -12.22 -5.49
N CYS A 96 9.82 -11.74 -6.41
CA CYS A 96 8.49 -12.34 -6.58
C CYS A 96 8.00 -12.49 -8.02
N GLY A 97 8.90 -12.32 -8.99
CA GLY A 97 8.63 -12.48 -10.42
C GLY A 97 7.63 -11.49 -11.03
N LEU A 98 7.06 -10.55 -10.25
CA LEU A 98 6.02 -9.65 -10.75
C LEU A 98 6.60 -8.68 -11.78
N GLU A 99 6.12 -8.79 -13.01
CA GLU A 99 6.29 -7.76 -14.04
C GLU A 99 5.51 -6.50 -13.66
N GLN A 100 6.23 -5.40 -13.52
CA GLN A 100 5.65 -4.11 -13.17
C GLN A 100 6.41 -2.96 -13.83
N GLU A 101 5.85 -1.75 -13.74
CA GLU A 101 6.45 -0.57 -14.34
C GLU A 101 7.84 -0.26 -13.75
N ALA A 102 8.82 -0.01 -14.62
CA ALA A 102 10.22 0.17 -14.24
C ALA A 102 10.45 1.38 -13.31
N GLU A 103 9.59 2.41 -13.40
CA GLU A 103 9.69 3.64 -12.62
C GLU A 103 9.33 3.46 -11.13
N ARG A 104 8.66 2.35 -10.75
CA ARG A 104 8.21 2.15 -9.36
C ARG A 104 9.36 1.92 -8.40
N SER A 105 9.40 2.58 -7.24
CA SER A 105 10.43 2.39 -6.21
C SER A 105 10.38 1.03 -5.50
N ASP A 106 9.20 0.44 -5.48
CA ASP A 106 8.84 -0.71 -4.68
C ASP A 106 7.98 -1.72 -5.46
N CYS A 107 7.98 -2.98 -5.03
CA CYS A 107 7.18 -4.01 -5.68
C CYS A 107 5.72 -3.99 -5.21
N MET A 108 4.76 -3.91 -6.14
CA MET A 108 3.33 -3.97 -5.79
C MET A 108 2.89 -5.27 -5.09
N ARG A 109 3.56 -6.38 -5.39
CA ARG A 109 3.18 -7.71 -4.89
C ARG A 109 3.88 -8.05 -3.58
N CYS A 110 5.17 -7.78 -3.44
CA CYS A 110 5.94 -8.19 -2.27
C CYS A 110 6.52 -7.04 -1.45
N GLY A 111 6.32 -5.78 -1.86
CA GLY A 111 6.72 -4.59 -1.12
C GLY A 111 8.23 -4.35 -1.03
N ILE A 112 9.08 -5.11 -1.74
CA ILE A 112 10.53 -4.84 -1.71
C ILE A 112 10.81 -3.48 -2.33
N VAL A 113 11.75 -2.75 -1.73
CA VAL A 113 12.28 -1.52 -2.32
C VAL A 113 13.46 -1.91 -3.21
N PHE A 114 13.34 -1.72 -4.53
CA PHE A 114 14.33 -2.17 -5.51
C PHE A 114 15.74 -1.64 -5.22
N ALA A 115 15.85 -0.38 -4.81
CA ALA A 115 17.14 0.24 -4.48
C ALA A 115 17.85 -0.44 -3.31
N ARG A 116 17.10 -0.92 -2.30
CA ARG A 116 17.68 -1.60 -1.14
C ARG A 116 18.09 -3.03 -1.47
N PHE A 117 17.25 -3.72 -2.26
CA PHE A 117 17.53 -5.10 -2.68
C PHE A 117 18.84 -5.20 -3.48
N HIS A 118 19.04 -4.33 -4.48
CA HIS A 118 20.28 -4.30 -5.26
C HIS A 118 21.51 -4.02 -4.39
N SER A 119 21.41 -3.11 -3.41
CA SER A 119 22.54 -2.81 -2.52
C SER A 119 22.91 -3.98 -1.59
N GLN A 120 21.95 -4.82 -1.20
CA GLN A 120 22.18 -6.00 -0.39
C GLN A 120 22.77 -7.13 -1.26
N SER A 121 22.23 -7.38 -2.45
CA SER A 121 22.77 -8.38 -3.38
C SER A 121 24.21 -8.07 -3.80
N GLU A 122 24.55 -6.79 -4.00
CA GLU A 122 25.93 -6.38 -4.31
C GLU A 122 26.89 -6.58 -3.14
N ARG A 123 26.45 -6.33 -1.90
CA ARG A 123 27.26 -6.60 -0.70
C ARG A 123 27.46 -8.09 -0.47
N GLN A 124 26.44 -8.89 -0.74
CA GLN A 124 26.50 -10.34 -0.63
C GLN A 124 27.43 -10.94 -1.69
N ARG A 125 27.30 -10.51 -2.96
CA ARG A 125 28.26 -10.87 -4.03
C ARG A 125 29.70 -10.51 -3.68
N LYS A 126 29.96 -9.31 -3.16
CA LYS A 126 31.32 -8.93 -2.73
C LYS A 126 31.83 -9.77 -1.56
N GLY A 127 30.95 -10.12 -0.62
CA GLY A 127 31.29 -11.04 0.46
C GLY A 127 31.59 -12.46 -0.02
N ASP A 128 30.89 -12.93 -1.04
CA ASP A 128 31.09 -14.25 -1.64
C ASP A 128 32.32 -14.29 -2.58
N GLU A 129 32.62 -13.19 -3.30
CA GLU A 129 33.86 -13.01 -4.07
C GLU A 129 35.10 -12.92 -3.17
N GLU A 130 35.03 -12.22 -2.03
CA GLU A 130 36.13 -12.21 -1.05
C GLU A 130 36.33 -13.58 -0.38
N ARG A 131 35.29 -14.41 -0.34
CA ARG A 131 35.35 -15.78 0.20
C ARG A 131 35.90 -16.79 -0.81
N SER A 132 35.68 -16.56 -2.11
CA SER A 132 36.16 -17.44 -3.18
C SER A 132 37.64 -17.24 -3.55
N VAL A 133 38.22 -16.07 -3.24
CA VAL A 133 39.66 -15.80 -3.47
C VAL A 133 40.58 -16.58 -2.50
N GLY A 134 40.03 -17.25 -1.48
CA GLY A 134 40.79 -18.02 -0.48
C GLY A 134 41.05 -19.50 -0.80
N GLN A 135 40.54 -20.04 -1.91
CA GLN A 135 40.73 -21.47 -2.23
C GLN A 135 41.12 -21.67 -3.70
N THR A 136 42.43 -21.78 -3.92
CA THR A 136 42.98 -22.40 -5.13
C THR A 136 42.69 -23.89 -5.09
N HIS A 137 41.80 -24.38 -5.95
CA HIS A 137 41.94 -25.71 -6.53
C HIS A 137 41.27 -25.72 -7.91
N GLU A 138 42.11 -26.03 -8.91
CA GLU A 138 41.71 -26.46 -10.24
C GLU A 138 40.79 -27.68 -10.09
N ASP A 139 39.58 -27.61 -10.64
CA ASP A 139 38.99 -28.64 -11.51
C ASP A 139 37.54 -28.26 -11.88
N ASP A 140 37.23 -28.56 -13.14
CA ASP A 140 35.90 -28.70 -13.75
C ASP A 140 35.03 -27.46 -13.97
N MET A 141 35.15 -26.99 -15.23
CA MET A 141 34.01 -26.50 -15.99
C MET A 141 32.94 -27.60 -16.08
N ASP A 142 31.81 -27.38 -15.45
CA ASP A 142 30.44 -27.63 -15.95
C ASP A 142 29.49 -27.63 -14.74
N GLN A 143 28.24 -27.24 -14.97
CA GLN A 143 27.13 -27.06 -14.00
C GLN A 143 27.14 -25.67 -13.33
N GLU A 144 26.05 -24.91 -13.30
CA GLU A 144 24.67 -25.17 -13.66
C GLU A 144 23.99 -23.79 -13.76
N LYS A 145 23.06 -23.65 -14.70
CA LYS A 145 22.02 -22.62 -14.61
C LYS A 145 21.31 -22.79 -13.27
N GLN A 146 21.64 -21.96 -12.30
CA GLN A 146 20.80 -21.77 -11.12
C GLN A 146 19.52 -21.09 -11.61
N GLU A 147 18.49 -21.89 -11.86
CA GLU A 147 17.11 -21.45 -11.74
C GLU A 147 16.97 -20.90 -10.31
N GLU A 148 16.72 -19.59 -10.18
CA GLU A 148 16.35 -18.98 -8.90
C GLU A 148 15.01 -19.61 -8.47
N GLU A 149 15.05 -20.73 -7.74
CA GLU A 149 13.89 -21.24 -7.02
C GLU A 149 13.42 -20.14 -6.07
N GLU A 150 12.29 -19.52 -6.38
CA GLU A 150 11.63 -18.50 -5.56
C GLU A 150 11.35 -19.10 -4.18
N TYR A 151 12.18 -18.75 -3.18
CA TYR A 151 12.05 -19.26 -1.81
C TYR A 151 10.69 -18.85 -1.22
N THR A 152 9.75 -19.79 -1.21
CA THR A 152 8.41 -19.65 -0.62
C THR A 152 8.39 -20.01 0.88
N GLY A 153 9.56 -20.12 1.50
CA GLY A 153 9.68 -20.44 2.90
C GLY A 153 9.31 -19.28 3.82
N PRO A 154 9.14 -19.59 5.11
CA PRO A 154 8.64 -18.63 6.06
C PRO A 154 9.74 -17.60 6.42
N LEU A 155 9.37 -16.33 6.56
CA LEU A 155 10.30 -15.20 6.75
C LEU A 155 10.82 -15.10 8.18
N SER A 156 12.05 -14.59 8.37
CA SER A 156 12.60 -14.27 9.70
C SER A 156 12.61 -12.77 9.91
N VAL A 157 12.37 -12.31 11.15
CA VAL A 157 12.32 -10.87 11.45
C VAL A 157 13.73 -10.30 11.33
N GLU A 158 13.89 -9.39 10.38
CA GLU A 158 15.14 -8.68 10.14
C GLU A 158 15.57 -7.86 11.37
N ARG A 159 16.87 -7.61 11.48
CA ARG A 159 17.44 -6.80 12.57
C ARG A 159 16.80 -5.41 12.67
N GLU A 160 16.47 -4.79 11.54
CA GLU A 160 15.75 -3.50 11.50
C GLU A 160 14.34 -3.60 12.08
N GLY A 161 13.63 -4.71 11.86
CA GLY A 161 12.31 -4.95 12.43
C GLY A 161 12.36 -5.06 13.95
N TRP A 162 13.36 -5.76 14.49
CA TRP A 162 13.59 -5.82 15.94
C TRP A 162 13.93 -4.45 16.52
N TRP A 163 14.84 -3.69 15.89
CA TRP A 163 15.16 -2.33 16.34
C TRP A 163 13.96 -1.39 16.31
N SER A 164 13.10 -1.53 15.30
CA SER A 164 11.85 -0.80 15.19
C SER A 164 10.89 -1.11 16.34
N LEU A 165 10.68 -2.40 16.66
CA LEU A 165 9.84 -2.82 17.78
C LEU A 165 10.40 -2.36 19.13
N THR A 166 11.70 -2.54 19.36
CA THR A 166 12.34 -2.11 20.61
C THR A 166 12.30 -0.59 20.74
N GLY A 167 12.62 0.15 19.68
CA GLY A 167 12.52 1.61 19.67
C GLY A 167 11.09 2.09 19.93
N GLY A 168 10.11 1.46 19.27
CA GLY A 168 8.68 1.70 19.51
C GLY A 168 8.28 1.48 20.96
N ALA A 169 8.67 0.35 21.55
CA ALA A 169 8.36 0.01 22.95
C ALA A 169 8.97 1.02 23.94
N VAL A 170 10.19 1.49 23.70
CA VAL A 170 10.83 2.54 24.52
C VAL A 170 10.04 3.85 24.43
N ILE A 171 9.65 4.27 23.22
CA ILE A 171 8.83 5.48 23.03
C ILE A 171 7.48 5.31 23.73
N THR A 172 6.82 4.15 23.60
CA THR A 172 5.55 3.86 24.26
C THR A 172 5.68 3.98 25.77
N ALA A 173 6.73 3.41 26.37
CA ALA A 173 6.98 3.52 27.81
C ALA A 173 7.14 4.99 28.23
N ILE A 174 7.94 5.78 27.51
CA ILE A 174 8.12 7.22 27.78
C ILE A 174 6.79 7.98 27.69
N VAL A 175 6.02 7.75 26.62
CA VAL A 175 4.72 8.40 26.40
C VAL A 175 3.73 8.04 27.51
N MET A 176 3.69 6.77 27.93
CA MET A 176 2.78 6.33 29.00
C MET A 176 3.16 6.88 30.37
N LEU A 177 4.46 7.08 30.63
CA LEU A 177 4.97 7.66 31.89
C LEU A 177 4.71 9.17 32.00
N ILE A 178 4.61 9.88 30.88
CA ILE A 178 4.38 11.33 30.86
C ILE A 178 2.88 11.60 30.66
N PRO A 179 2.14 12.07 31.69
CA PRO A 179 0.68 12.19 31.64
C PRO A 179 0.15 13.03 30.47
N PHE A 180 0.84 14.14 30.16
CA PHE A 180 0.46 15.01 29.04
C PHE A 180 0.57 14.32 27.68
N LEU A 181 1.63 13.54 27.44
CA LEU A 181 1.79 12.80 26.19
C LEU A 181 0.78 11.67 26.10
N ASN A 182 0.61 10.90 27.19
CA ASN A 182 -0.39 9.85 27.26
C ASN A 182 -1.80 10.37 26.92
N TYR A 183 -2.16 11.54 27.47
CA TYR A 183 -3.41 12.22 27.16
C TYR A 183 -3.53 12.60 25.67
N ILE A 184 -2.51 13.22 25.07
CA ILE A 184 -2.54 13.60 23.64
C ILE A 184 -2.74 12.37 22.75
N PHE A 185 -1.94 11.31 22.96
CA PHE A 185 -2.04 10.12 22.13
C PHE A 185 -3.30 9.29 22.42
N SER A 186 -3.97 9.48 23.56
CA SER A 186 -5.25 8.82 23.84
C SER A 186 -6.34 9.18 22.83
N TYR A 187 -6.29 10.37 22.22
CA TYR A 187 -7.24 10.77 21.17
C TYR A 187 -7.11 9.95 19.89
N LEU A 188 -5.92 9.42 19.59
CA LEU A 188 -5.77 8.48 18.48
C LEU A 188 -6.57 7.21 18.73
N ILE A 189 -6.56 6.72 19.97
CA ILE A 189 -7.33 5.52 20.35
C ILE A 189 -8.81 5.82 20.22
N VAL A 190 -9.29 6.95 20.76
CA VAL A 190 -10.68 7.38 20.62
C VAL A 190 -11.08 7.48 19.14
N LEU A 191 -10.24 8.06 18.28
CA LEU A 191 -10.52 8.16 16.84
C LEU A 191 -10.72 6.77 16.22
N VAL A 192 -9.81 5.84 16.50
CA VAL A 192 -9.88 4.47 15.97
C VAL A 192 -11.10 3.72 16.54
N HIS A 193 -11.42 3.96 17.80
CA HIS A 193 -12.58 3.41 18.48
C HIS A 193 -13.90 3.85 17.83
N GLU A 194 -14.10 5.16 17.67
CA GLU A 194 -15.32 5.68 17.03
C GLU A 194 -15.42 5.30 15.55
N LEU A 195 -14.27 5.17 14.87
CA LEU A 195 -14.21 4.64 13.51
C LEU A 195 -14.70 3.19 13.47
N GLY A 196 -14.34 2.37 14.46
CA GLY A 196 -14.80 0.99 14.57
C GLY A 196 -16.31 0.85 14.67
N HIS A 197 -16.93 1.61 15.59
CA HIS A 197 -18.39 1.69 15.68
C HIS A 197 -18.99 2.16 14.36
N THR A 198 -18.46 3.24 13.79
CA THR A 198 -18.99 3.84 12.56
C THR A 198 -18.96 2.83 11.41
N VAL A 199 -17.82 2.21 11.14
CA VAL A 199 -17.67 1.25 10.05
C VAL A 199 -18.63 0.08 10.23
N CYS A 200 -18.75 -0.44 11.46
CA CYS A 200 -19.62 -1.58 11.72
C CYS A 200 -21.11 -1.22 11.58
N HIS A 201 -21.52 -0.06 12.09
CA HIS A 201 -22.85 0.48 11.90
C HIS A 201 -23.20 0.60 10.41
N TRP A 202 -22.32 1.17 9.58
CA TRP A 202 -22.55 1.24 8.12
C TRP A 202 -22.70 -0.14 7.48
N VAL A 203 -21.89 -1.12 7.88
CA VAL A 203 -21.99 -2.50 7.41
C VAL A 203 -23.33 -3.14 7.77
N PHE A 204 -23.94 -2.78 8.90
CA PHE A 204 -25.26 -3.29 9.29
C PHE A 204 -26.45 -2.39 8.87
N GLY A 205 -26.17 -1.32 8.12
CA GLY A 205 -27.17 -0.41 7.58
C GLY A 205 -27.61 0.69 8.54
N TYR A 206 -26.80 1.04 9.53
CA TYR A 206 -26.98 2.17 10.44
C TYR A 206 -26.06 3.31 9.99
N PRO A 207 -26.58 4.33 9.29
CA PRO A 207 -25.78 5.49 8.92
C PRO A 207 -25.23 6.15 10.18
N SER A 208 -23.92 6.33 10.26
CA SER A 208 -23.27 6.88 11.44
C SER A 208 -22.09 7.77 11.09
N ILE A 209 -21.77 8.70 11.98
CA ILE A 209 -20.64 9.63 11.84
C ILE A 209 -19.82 9.57 13.13
N PRO A 210 -18.49 9.40 13.05
CA PRO A 210 -17.66 9.41 14.24
C PRO A 210 -17.53 10.84 14.75
N ALA A 211 -17.79 11.05 16.04
CA ALA A 211 -17.64 12.37 16.67
C ALA A 211 -16.86 12.27 17.98
N PHE A 212 -16.17 13.35 18.33
CA PHE A 212 -15.50 13.51 19.62
C PHE A 212 -16.42 14.21 20.61
N ASP A 213 -16.51 13.68 21.82
CA ASP A 213 -17.14 14.35 22.95
C ASP A 213 -16.07 15.07 23.77
N PHE A 214 -16.00 16.39 23.61
CA PHE A 214 -15.07 17.23 24.36
C PHE A 214 -15.62 17.66 25.73
N VAL A 215 -16.91 17.41 26.02
CA VAL A 215 -17.56 17.82 27.27
C VAL A 215 -17.25 16.82 28.38
N TYR A 216 -17.44 15.53 28.10
CA TYR A 216 -17.16 14.46 29.06
C TYR A 216 -15.82 13.74 28.77
N GLY A 217 -15.19 14.04 27.64
CA GLY A 217 -14.02 13.34 27.15
C GLY A 217 -14.39 12.01 26.49
N GLY A 218 -13.75 11.71 25.34
CA GLY A 218 -13.98 10.49 24.59
C GLY A 218 -14.66 10.74 23.25
N GLY A 219 -15.45 9.76 22.79
CA GLY A 219 -16.14 9.81 21.51
C GLY A 219 -17.57 9.29 21.59
N VAL A 220 -18.34 9.67 20.57
CA VAL A 220 -19.72 9.23 20.35
C VAL A 220 -19.93 9.03 18.86
N ALA A 221 -20.24 7.80 18.46
CA ALA A 221 -20.77 7.51 17.15
C ALA A 221 -22.28 7.87 17.11
N ILE A 222 -22.62 8.97 16.44
CA ILE A 222 -24.03 9.34 16.24
C ILE A 222 -24.56 8.47 15.12
N HIS A 223 -25.43 7.51 15.44
CA HIS A 223 -26.08 6.64 14.46
C HIS A 223 -27.55 6.99 14.28
N GLN A 224 -28.04 6.81 13.06
CA GLN A 224 -29.46 6.95 12.70
C GLN A 224 -30.15 5.58 12.73
N ASP A 225 -31.48 5.59 12.55
CA ASP A 225 -32.26 4.38 12.35
C ASP A 225 -31.75 3.57 11.16
N ARG A 226 -31.95 2.25 11.26
CA ARG A 226 -31.51 1.30 10.24
C ARG A 226 -32.19 1.58 8.90
N GLN A 227 -31.38 1.80 7.87
CA GLN A 227 -31.85 2.05 6.52
C GLN A 227 -31.80 0.77 5.68
N MET A 228 -32.97 0.26 5.31
CA MET A 228 -33.10 -0.97 4.49
C MET A 228 -32.43 -0.83 3.11
N ILE A 229 -32.32 0.39 2.57
CA ILE A 229 -31.65 0.62 1.30
C ILE A 229 -30.15 0.30 1.35
N LEU A 230 -29.49 0.55 2.49
CA LEU A 230 -28.07 0.22 2.67
C LEU A 230 -27.86 -1.30 2.67
N LEU A 231 -28.75 -2.05 3.32
CA LEU A 231 -28.72 -3.52 3.26
C LEU A 231 -28.93 -4.02 1.83
N ALA A 232 -29.89 -3.45 1.10
CA ALA A 232 -30.11 -3.82 -0.30
C ALA A 232 -28.85 -3.60 -1.15
N VAL A 233 -28.15 -2.47 -0.96
CA VAL A 233 -26.86 -2.21 -1.63
C VAL A 233 -25.82 -3.27 -1.28
N ILE A 234 -25.69 -3.66 0.00
CA ILE A 234 -24.73 -4.69 0.41
C ILE A 234 -25.06 -6.05 -0.21
N TYR A 235 -26.33 -6.44 -0.25
CA TYR A 235 -26.74 -7.67 -0.93
C TYR A 235 -26.52 -7.61 -2.45
N LEU A 236 -26.74 -6.45 -3.09
CA LEU A 236 -26.37 -6.24 -4.49
C LEU A 236 -24.85 -6.36 -4.71
N CYS A 237 -24.03 -5.88 -3.78
CA CYS A 237 -22.59 -6.09 -3.79
C CYS A 237 -22.24 -7.58 -3.70
N PHE A 238 -22.88 -8.36 -2.83
CA PHE A 238 -22.68 -9.81 -2.80
C PHE A 238 -23.04 -10.47 -4.14
N VAL A 239 -24.21 -10.16 -4.71
CA VAL A 239 -24.63 -10.67 -6.03
C VAL A 239 -23.60 -10.33 -7.10
N TYR A 240 -23.11 -9.09 -7.12
CA TYR A 240 -22.08 -8.66 -8.04
C TYR A 240 -20.75 -9.42 -7.85
N LEU A 241 -20.32 -9.63 -6.60
CA LEU A 241 -19.11 -10.42 -6.30
C LEU A 241 -19.25 -11.88 -6.71
N PHE A 242 -20.42 -12.51 -6.49
CA PHE A 242 -20.69 -13.86 -6.99
C PHE A 242 -20.64 -13.92 -8.51
N TYR A 243 -21.17 -12.91 -9.20
CA TYR A 243 -21.08 -12.83 -10.65
C TYR A 243 -19.62 -12.69 -11.13
N LEU A 244 -18.83 -11.82 -10.49
CA LEU A 244 -17.44 -11.57 -10.83
C LEU A 244 -16.56 -12.82 -10.64
N PHE A 245 -16.73 -13.52 -9.51
CA PHE A 245 -15.94 -14.70 -9.15
C PHE A 245 -16.59 -16.03 -9.54
N ARG A 246 -17.58 -16.04 -10.44
CA ARG A 246 -18.33 -17.24 -10.83
C ARG A 246 -17.50 -18.39 -11.41
N ARG A 247 -16.26 -18.10 -11.86
CA ARG A 247 -15.30 -19.06 -12.39
C ARG A 247 -14.28 -19.54 -11.34
N ASN A 248 -14.25 -18.92 -10.15
CA ASN A 248 -13.36 -19.24 -9.06
C ASN A 248 -14.14 -19.90 -7.90
N LEU A 249 -14.27 -21.23 -7.95
CA LEU A 249 -15.06 -21.99 -6.97
C LEU A 249 -14.61 -21.76 -5.51
N PRO A 250 -13.30 -21.80 -5.17
CA PRO A 250 -12.84 -21.47 -3.82
C PRO A 250 -13.36 -20.12 -3.32
N THR A 251 -13.26 -19.07 -4.15
CA THR A 251 -13.73 -17.73 -3.79
C THR A 251 -15.25 -17.67 -3.67
N MET A 252 -16.00 -18.37 -4.53
CA MET A 252 -17.45 -18.48 -4.38
C MET A 252 -17.86 -19.14 -3.06
N VAL A 253 -17.19 -20.21 -2.64
CA VAL A 253 -17.48 -20.88 -1.37
C VAL A 253 -17.22 -19.94 -0.20
N ILE A 254 -16.09 -19.22 -0.22
CA ILE A 254 -15.78 -18.21 0.80
C ILE A 254 -16.84 -17.10 0.82
N LEU A 255 -17.21 -16.55 -0.35
CA LEU A 255 -18.26 -15.53 -0.47
C LEU A 255 -19.61 -16.04 0.03
N ALA A 256 -19.96 -17.31 -0.21
CA ALA A 256 -21.18 -17.94 0.30
C ALA A 256 -21.17 -18.04 1.83
N VAL A 257 -20.07 -18.49 2.42
CA VAL A 257 -19.94 -18.53 3.88
C VAL A 257 -20.06 -17.12 4.46
N VAL A 258 -19.34 -16.14 3.90
CA VAL A 258 -19.39 -14.74 4.35
C VAL A 258 -20.80 -14.16 4.23
N ALA A 259 -21.49 -14.37 3.10
CA ALA A 259 -22.84 -13.86 2.87
C ALA A 259 -23.86 -14.50 3.83
N VAL A 260 -23.73 -15.80 4.12
CA VAL A 260 -24.59 -16.52 5.09
C VAL A 260 -24.32 -16.03 6.51
N SER A 261 -23.05 -15.95 6.94
CA SER A 261 -22.67 -15.45 8.25
C SER A 261 -23.10 -14.00 8.46
N TYR A 262 -22.92 -13.15 7.44
CA TYR A 262 -23.41 -11.77 7.44
C TYR A 262 -24.92 -11.72 7.58
N SER A 263 -25.67 -12.51 6.79
CA SER A 263 -27.14 -12.56 6.88
C SER A 263 -27.61 -13.00 8.26
N LEU A 264 -26.95 -14.00 8.85
CA LEU A 264 -27.26 -14.43 10.22
C LEU A 264 -27.03 -13.30 11.23
N ALA A 265 -25.92 -12.56 11.13
CA ALA A 265 -25.65 -11.43 12.01
C ALA A 265 -26.66 -10.28 11.82
N VAL A 266 -27.00 -9.95 10.57
CA VAL A 266 -27.93 -8.87 10.16
C VAL A 266 -29.35 -9.08 10.68
N PHE A 267 -29.82 -10.32 10.74
CA PHE A 267 -31.20 -10.68 11.12
C PHE A 267 -31.33 -11.18 12.56
N THR A 268 -30.26 -11.13 13.35
CA THR A 268 -30.27 -11.47 14.79
C THR A 268 -29.69 -10.32 15.61
N PRO A 269 -29.90 -10.24 16.93
CA PRO A 269 -29.29 -9.20 17.76
C PRO A 269 -27.75 -9.20 17.79
N ILE A 270 -27.11 -10.19 17.15
CA ILE A 270 -25.65 -10.32 17.06
C ILE A 270 -25.02 -9.08 16.40
N HIS A 271 -25.68 -8.44 15.42
CA HIS A 271 -25.12 -7.23 14.79
C HIS A 271 -24.91 -6.08 15.78
N GLU A 272 -25.75 -5.95 16.81
CA GLU A 272 -25.58 -4.92 17.85
C GLU A 272 -24.38 -5.26 18.75
N VAL A 273 -24.25 -6.53 19.16
CA VAL A 273 -23.09 -7.00 19.95
C VAL A 273 -21.78 -6.79 19.18
N ILE A 274 -21.76 -7.13 17.88
CA ILE A 274 -20.60 -6.89 17.02
C ILE A 274 -20.32 -5.38 16.95
N SER A 275 -21.34 -4.55 16.71
CA SER A 275 -21.16 -3.09 16.59
C SER A 275 -20.65 -2.45 17.88
N LEU A 276 -21.14 -2.87 19.04
CA LEU A 276 -20.66 -2.44 20.37
C LEU A 276 -19.22 -2.89 20.62
N PHE A 277 -18.88 -4.13 20.25
CA PHE A 277 -17.52 -4.62 20.44
C PHE A 277 -16.51 -3.96 19.49
N MET A 278 -16.93 -3.60 18.27
CA MET A 278 -16.02 -3.15 17.22
C MET A 278 -15.34 -1.80 17.48
N GLY A 279 -15.76 -1.01 18.46
CA GLY A 279 -14.97 0.13 18.94
C GLY A 279 -13.59 -0.33 19.42
N HIS A 280 -13.58 -1.13 20.49
CA HIS A 280 -12.37 -1.78 20.99
C HIS A 280 -11.79 -2.82 20.02
N GLY A 281 -12.63 -3.49 19.23
CA GLY A 281 -12.17 -4.42 18.18
C GLY A 281 -11.28 -3.75 17.14
N PHE A 282 -11.61 -2.53 16.70
CA PHE A 282 -10.80 -1.77 15.76
C PHE A 282 -9.48 -1.28 16.37
N GLU A 283 -9.45 -0.97 17.67
CA GLU A 283 -8.18 -0.69 18.37
C GLU A 283 -7.21 -1.86 18.19
N LEU A 284 -7.66 -3.11 18.39
CA LEU A 284 -6.84 -4.31 18.22
C LEU A 284 -6.43 -4.55 16.77
N ILE A 285 -7.33 -4.31 15.80
CA ILE A 285 -7.01 -4.41 14.37
C ILE A 285 -5.91 -3.42 13.98
N PHE A 286 -6.03 -2.16 14.41
CA PHE A 286 -5.02 -1.13 14.13
C PHE A 286 -3.70 -1.42 14.84
N ALA A 287 -3.73 -1.93 16.07
CA ALA A 287 -2.53 -2.41 16.75
C ALA A 287 -1.81 -3.48 15.91
N ALA A 288 -2.53 -4.49 15.42
CA ALA A 288 -1.97 -5.54 14.58
C ALA A 288 -1.39 -5.00 13.26
N ILE A 289 -2.09 -4.07 12.59
CA ILE A 289 -1.62 -3.43 11.36
C ILE A 289 -0.33 -2.65 11.61
N PHE A 290 -0.27 -1.84 12.67
CA PHE A 290 0.91 -1.05 12.98
C PHE A 290 2.10 -1.93 13.39
N LEU A 291 1.88 -2.96 14.20
CA LEU A 291 2.91 -3.94 14.52
C LEU A 291 3.41 -4.67 13.27
N TYR A 292 2.52 -5.08 12.37
CA TYR A 292 2.89 -5.69 11.10
C TYR A 292 3.76 -4.74 10.26
N ARG A 293 3.43 -3.45 10.18
CA ARG A 293 4.24 -2.45 9.46
C ARG A 293 5.59 -2.21 10.13
N ALA A 294 5.64 -2.22 11.46
CA ALA A 294 6.87 -2.10 12.23
C ALA A 294 7.83 -3.27 11.93
N ILE A 295 7.30 -4.50 11.92
CA ILE A 295 8.04 -5.73 11.63
C ILE A 295 8.47 -5.78 10.17
N SER A 296 7.51 -5.70 9.25
CA SER A 296 7.73 -5.93 7.82
C SER A 296 8.45 -4.78 7.10
N GLY A 297 8.33 -3.55 7.59
CA GLY A 297 8.74 -2.37 6.84
C GLY A 297 7.86 -2.10 5.61
N SER A 298 6.70 -2.76 5.50
CA SER A 298 5.77 -2.58 4.38
C SER A 298 5.17 -1.17 4.37
N ALA A 299 5.07 -0.59 3.18
CA ALA A 299 4.55 0.76 2.93
C ALA A 299 5.26 1.84 3.79
N VAL A 300 6.57 1.69 4.02
CA VAL A 300 7.41 2.67 4.68
C VAL A 300 8.13 3.51 3.64
N ILE A 301 7.90 4.83 3.68
CA ILE A 301 8.54 5.80 2.79
C ILE A 301 9.84 6.30 3.43
N ILE A 302 9.80 6.61 4.73
CA ILE A 302 10.94 7.14 5.49
C ILE A 302 11.31 6.16 6.60
N ALA A 303 12.61 5.91 6.81
CA ALA A 303 13.10 4.92 7.78
C ALA A 303 12.55 5.12 9.21
N VAL A 304 12.26 6.37 9.61
CA VAL A 304 11.70 6.72 10.93
C VAL A 304 10.24 6.27 11.12
N GLU A 305 9.51 5.97 10.04
CA GLU A 305 8.12 5.51 10.15
C GLU A 305 8.02 4.12 10.78
N ARG A 306 9.03 3.26 10.60
CA ARG A 306 9.06 1.92 11.20
C ARG A 306 8.92 1.97 12.74
N PRO A 307 9.83 2.62 13.48
CA PRO A 307 9.71 2.70 14.94
C PRO A 307 8.47 3.49 15.38
N LEU A 308 7.98 4.43 14.56
CA LEU A 308 6.71 5.12 14.83
C LEU A 308 5.53 4.14 14.79
N TYR A 309 5.45 3.26 13.79
CA TYR A 309 4.45 2.19 13.77
C TYR A 309 4.59 1.23 14.96
N GLY A 310 5.83 0.90 15.35
CA GLY A 310 6.08 0.11 16.56
C GLY A 310 5.52 0.77 17.80
N PHE A 311 5.75 2.08 17.96
CA PHE A 311 5.19 2.89 19.04
C PHE A 311 3.66 2.90 19.03
N LEU A 312 3.04 3.21 17.89
CA LEU A 312 1.58 3.32 17.78
C LEU A 312 0.89 1.99 18.08
N GLY A 313 1.41 0.88 17.52
CA GLY A 313 0.89 -0.46 17.77
C GLY A 313 0.96 -0.85 19.24
N MET A 314 2.15 -0.71 19.85
CA MET A 314 2.36 -1.02 21.27
C MET A 314 1.58 -0.10 22.21
N PHE A 315 1.43 1.18 21.85
CA PHE A 315 0.67 2.13 22.66
C PHE A 315 -0.82 1.77 22.72
N ILE A 316 -1.42 1.46 21.57
CA ILE A 316 -2.82 0.99 21.51
C ILE A 316 -2.95 -0.33 22.29
N GLU A 317 -2.04 -1.28 22.08
CA GLU A 317 -2.10 -2.58 22.72
C GLU A 317 -1.96 -2.52 24.24
N PHE A 318 -0.96 -1.82 24.78
CA PHE A 318 -0.81 -1.68 26.23
C PHE A 318 -1.95 -0.90 26.88
N ARG A 319 -2.54 0.07 26.16
CA ARG A 319 -3.74 0.77 26.64
C ARG A 319 -4.95 -0.18 26.69
N ALA A 320 -5.15 -1.01 25.68
CA ALA A 320 -6.22 -2.01 25.64
C ALA A 320 -6.05 -3.06 26.74
N ILE A 321 -4.83 -3.60 26.93
CA ILE A 321 -4.51 -4.54 28.01
C ILE A 321 -4.75 -3.88 29.37
N GLY A 322 -4.25 -2.66 29.58
CA GLY A 322 -4.43 -1.93 30.84
C GLY A 322 -5.89 -1.62 31.14
N PHE A 323 -6.67 -1.27 30.12
CA PHE A 323 -8.12 -1.08 30.20
C PHE A 323 -8.83 -2.37 30.63
N ALA A 324 -8.59 -3.47 29.89
CA ALA A 324 -9.21 -4.78 30.15
C ALA A 324 -8.86 -5.31 31.55
N TYR A 325 -7.58 -5.22 31.92
CA TYR A 325 -7.10 -5.66 33.23
C TYR A 325 -7.76 -4.86 34.36
N ARG A 326 -7.77 -3.52 34.29
CA ARG A 326 -8.39 -2.68 35.33
C ARG A 326 -9.89 -2.92 35.44
N LEU A 327 -10.58 -3.09 34.32
CA LEU A 327 -12.00 -3.39 34.30
C LEU A 327 -12.31 -4.78 34.89
N MET A 328 -11.40 -5.73 34.74
CA MET A 328 -11.51 -7.06 35.34
C MET A 328 -11.22 -7.07 36.84
N THR A 329 -10.21 -6.32 37.31
CA THR A 329 -9.67 -6.47 38.68
C THR A 329 -10.08 -5.37 39.66
N SER A 330 -10.41 -4.17 39.20
CA SER A 330 -10.72 -3.03 40.08
C SER A 330 -12.23 -2.79 40.12
N GLN A 331 -12.79 -2.74 41.34
CA GLN A 331 -14.19 -2.37 41.54
C GLN A 331 -14.39 -0.87 41.33
N ASP A 332 -13.48 -0.04 41.85
CA ASP A 332 -13.54 1.42 41.71
C ASP A 332 -13.52 1.83 40.23
N TYR A 333 -12.64 1.20 39.44
CA TYR A 333 -12.55 1.48 38.01
C TYR A 333 -13.82 1.08 37.24
N ARG A 334 -14.51 0.02 37.67
CA ARG A 334 -15.80 -0.36 37.08
C ARG A 334 -16.89 0.65 37.42
N ALA A 335 -16.96 1.11 38.66
CA ALA A 335 -17.88 2.16 39.06
C ALA A 335 -17.66 3.45 38.26
N ASP A 336 -16.39 3.86 38.08
CA ASP A 336 -16.03 5.02 37.26
C ASP A 336 -16.40 4.82 35.79
N TYR A 337 -16.19 3.61 35.25
CA TYR A 337 -16.55 3.26 33.88
C TYR A 337 -18.07 3.29 33.65
N GLU A 338 -18.86 2.71 34.56
CA GLU A 338 -20.32 2.73 34.48
C GLU A 338 -20.90 4.13 34.68
N ALA A 339 -20.26 4.96 35.51
CA ALA A 339 -20.64 6.35 35.72
C ALA A 339 -20.19 7.29 34.59
N ALA A 340 -19.35 6.82 33.65
CA ALA A 340 -18.88 7.60 32.52
C ALA A 340 -20.07 8.10 31.66
N LYS A 341 -19.86 9.19 30.91
CA LYS A 341 -20.91 9.86 30.11
C LYS A 341 -22.14 10.33 30.94
N GLY A 342 -21.91 10.68 32.21
CA GLY A 342 -22.93 11.31 33.07
C GLY A 342 -24.00 10.35 33.61
N GLY A 343 -23.75 9.03 33.60
CA GLY A 343 -24.63 8.00 34.18
C GLY A 343 -25.95 7.75 33.42
N GLY A 344 -26.20 8.45 32.31
CA GLY A 344 -27.38 8.27 31.45
C GLY A 344 -27.11 7.51 30.15
N HIS A 345 -25.84 7.34 29.77
CA HIS A 345 -25.41 6.61 28.57
C HIS A 345 -24.51 5.44 28.97
N TRP A 346 -24.91 4.24 28.58
CA TRP A 346 -24.22 3.01 28.93
C TRP A 346 -22.97 2.84 28.05
N MET A 347 -21.87 2.41 28.67
CA MET A 347 -20.63 2.10 27.96
C MET A 347 -20.72 0.75 27.23
N ASP A 348 -19.93 0.57 26.17
CA ASP A 348 -20.11 -0.54 25.22
C ASP A 348 -20.05 -1.92 25.88
N PHE A 349 -19.07 -2.14 26.77
CA PHE A 349 -18.93 -3.43 27.44
C PHE A 349 -19.99 -3.64 28.52
N SER A 350 -20.47 -2.58 29.17
CA SER A 350 -21.61 -2.66 30.09
C SER A 350 -22.87 -3.11 29.35
N ARG A 351 -23.13 -2.54 28.16
CA ARG A 351 -24.24 -2.98 27.31
C ARG A 351 -24.12 -4.44 26.89
N ILE A 352 -22.93 -4.86 26.43
CA ILE A 352 -22.69 -6.27 26.05
C ILE A 352 -22.92 -7.20 27.26
N ALA A 353 -22.42 -6.83 28.45
CA ALA A 353 -22.55 -7.62 29.66
C ALA A 353 -24.01 -7.75 30.11
N GLU A 354 -24.75 -6.65 30.18
CA GLU A 354 -26.07 -6.61 30.81
C GLU A 354 -27.23 -6.87 29.84
N GLU A 355 -27.21 -6.29 28.65
CA GLU A 355 -28.32 -6.39 27.70
C GLU A 355 -28.29 -7.74 26.97
N TYR A 356 -27.10 -8.22 26.62
CA TYR A 356 -26.92 -9.35 25.69
C TYR A 356 -26.47 -10.65 26.37
N LEU A 357 -25.36 -10.60 27.12
CA LEU A 357 -24.75 -11.81 27.69
C LEU A 357 -25.32 -12.18 29.06
N ARG A 358 -25.91 -11.22 29.79
CA ARG A 358 -26.43 -11.38 31.16
C ARG A 358 -25.36 -11.91 32.12
N VAL A 359 -24.14 -11.38 32.01
CA VAL A 359 -22.97 -11.74 32.84
C VAL A 359 -22.38 -10.50 33.49
N ASP A 360 -21.50 -10.70 34.47
CA ASP A 360 -20.73 -9.60 35.04
C ASP A 360 -19.79 -8.95 34.01
N LEU A 361 -19.64 -7.63 34.10
CA LEU A 361 -18.73 -6.85 33.25
C LEU A 361 -17.29 -7.38 33.24
N SER A 362 -16.82 -7.96 34.35
CA SER A 362 -15.50 -8.57 34.46
C SER A 362 -15.31 -9.77 33.53
N VAL A 363 -16.38 -10.51 33.20
CA VAL A 363 -16.33 -11.64 32.26
C VAL A 363 -16.06 -11.13 30.84
N VAL A 364 -16.77 -10.08 30.43
CA VAL A 364 -16.56 -9.42 29.14
C VAL A 364 -15.14 -8.84 29.05
N ALA A 365 -14.68 -8.18 30.12
CA ALA A 365 -13.32 -7.68 30.23
C ALA A 365 -12.27 -8.79 30.11
N GLY A 366 -12.48 -9.93 30.75
CA GLY A 366 -11.60 -11.10 30.68
C GLY A 366 -11.52 -11.69 29.27
N LEU A 367 -12.66 -11.82 28.57
CA LEU A 367 -12.69 -12.24 27.17
C LEU A 367 -11.94 -11.25 26.27
N PHE A 368 -12.15 -9.95 26.48
CA PHE A 368 -11.44 -8.92 25.73
C PHE A 368 -9.93 -8.93 26.02
N LEU A 369 -9.50 -9.22 27.25
CA LEU A 369 -8.08 -9.37 27.59
C LEU A 369 -7.42 -10.51 26.80
N ILE A 370 -8.14 -11.62 26.56
CA ILE A 370 -7.67 -12.70 25.67
C ILE A 370 -7.54 -12.18 24.24
N CYS A 371 -8.52 -11.42 23.74
CA CYS A 371 -8.42 -10.79 22.42
C CYS A 371 -7.22 -9.85 22.30
N CYS A 372 -6.83 -9.15 23.37
CA CYS A 372 -5.66 -8.27 23.39
C CYS A 372 -4.34 -9.00 23.15
N LEU A 373 -4.27 -10.33 23.28
CA LEU A 373 -3.07 -11.12 22.97
C LEU A 373 -2.93 -11.44 21.47
N MET A 374 -3.98 -11.22 20.68
CA MET A 374 -4.04 -11.54 19.26
C MET A 374 -3.22 -10.61 18.37
N PRO A 375 -3.19 -9.26 18.55
CA PRO A 375 -2.47 -8.36 17.65
C PRO A 375 -1.01 -8.71 17.37
N PRO A 376 -0.14 -9.01 18.37
CA PRO A 376 1.26 -9.32 18.10
C PRO A 376 1.41 -10.68 17.42
N VAL A 377 0.56 -11.65 17.78
CA VAL A 377 0.52 -12.98 17.15
C VAL A 377 0.11 -12.87 15.69
N VAL A 378 -0.97 -12.15 15.41
CA VAL A 378 -1.47 -11.92 14.04
C VAL A 378 -0.44 -11.16 13.21
N ALA A 379 0.14 -10.09 13.75
CA ALA A 379 1.18 -9.33 13.06
C ALA A 379 2.42 -10.19 12.74
N PHE A 380 2.87 -11.00 13.70
CA PHE A 380 4.00 -11.89 13.51
C PHE A 380 3.70 -13.00 12.50
N LEU A 381 2.55 -13.67 12.57
CA LEU A 381 2.18 -14.73 11.64
C LEU A 381 1.93 -14.20 10.22
N ALA A 382 1.31 -13.01 10.10
CA ALA A 382 1.12 -12.34 8.82
C ALA A 382 2.45 -11.98 8.16
N TYR A 383 3.44 -11.51 8.93
CA TYR A 383 4.80 -11.33 8.40
C TYR A 383 5.48 -12.68 8.13
N ARG A 384 5.33 -13.59 9.09
CA ARG A 384 5.63 -15.02 9.08
C ARG A 384 5.59 -15.64 7.69
N TYR A 385 4.35 -15.72 7.24
CA TYR A 385 3.92 -16.46 6.07
C TYR A 385 3.53 -15.52 4.93
N GLN A 386 4.13 -14.33 4.88
CA GLN A 386 3.78 -13.29 3.92
C GLN A 386 3.74 -13.80 2.48
N THR A 387 4.78 -14.53 2.08
CA THR A 387 4.90 -15.14 0.75
C THR A 387 3.74 -16.11 0.47
N SER A 388 3.46 -17.02 1.40
CA SER A 388 2.42 -18.04 1.26
C SER A 388 1.01 -17.43 1.18
N TRP A 389 0.64 -16.56 2.12
CA TRP A 389 -0.73 -16.02 2.13
C TRP A 389 -0.95 -14.99 1.02
N MET A 390 0.06 -14.22 0.59
CA MET A 390 -0.07 -13.33 -0.57
C MET A 390 -0.27 -14.14 -1.86
N PHE A 391 0.41 -15.27 -2.01
CA PHE A 391 0.18 -16.19 -3.13
C PHE A 391 -1.26 -16.74 -3.10
N THR A 392 -1.69 -17.29 -1.97
CA THR A 392 -3.07 -17.77 -1.80
C THR A 392 -4.10 -16.67 -2.07
N LEU A 393 -3.88 -15.47 -1.54
CA LEU A 393 -4.76 -14.33 -1.73
C LEU A 393 -4.82 -13.91 -3.20
N SER A 394 -3.70 -13.93 -3.93
CA SER A 394 -3.69 -13.61 -5.36
C SER A 394 -4.55 -14.58 -6.19
N LYS A 395 -4.52 -15.87 -5.84
CA LYS A 395 -5.37 -16.90 -6.47
C LYS A 395 -6.85 -16.77 -6.07
N LEU A 396 -7.12 -16.35 -4.84
CA LEU A 396 -8.50 -16.10 -4.39
C LEU A 396 -9.09 -14.83 -5.04
N LEU A 397 -8.26 -13.81 -5.27
CA LEU A 397 -8.69 -12.54 -5.86
C LEU A 397 -8.68 -12.53 -7.40
N SER A 398 -8.21 -13.60 -8.07
CA SER A 398 -8.31 -13.71 -9.53
C SER A 398 -9.72 -14.16 -9.95
N PRO A 399 -10.46 -13.39 -10.77
CA PRO A 399 -11.77 -13.81 -11.30
C PRO A 399 -11.70 -15.10 -12.13
N GLU A 400 -10.56 -15.29 -12.80
CA GLU A 400 -10.24 -16.46 -13.62
C GLU A 400 -8.89 -17.03 -13.14
N PRO A 401 -8.88 -17.92 -12.15
CA PRO A 401 -7.66 -18.59 -11.72
C PRO A 401 -7.17 -19.54 -12.83
N GLU A 402 -5.86 -19.50 -13.11
CA GLU A 402 -5.18 -20.45 -14.02
C GLU A 402 -5.26 -21.90 -13.55
#